data_AF-A0A176Z2B8-F1
#
_entry.id   AF-A0A176Z2B8-F1
#
_cell.length_a   1.000
_cell.length_b   1.000
_cell.length_c   1.000
_cell.angle_alpha   90.00
_cell.angle_beta   90.00
_cell.angle_gamma   90.00
#
_symmetry.space_group_name_H-M   'P 1'
#
loop_
_entity.id
_entity.type
_entity.pdbx_description
1 polymer ?
#
loop_
_entity_poly.entity_id
_entity_poly.type
_entity_poly.pdbx_seq_one_letter_code
_entity_poly.pdbx_strand_id
1 'polypeptide(L)'
;MITAERLRQLLTYDPATGIFRWKANTNSRRAKTGDIAGNINSVGHRRICIDGRFYQASRLCWLYMTGSWPTGFRVRRINGILDDNRWTNLALRPA
;
A
#
# COMPACT_ATOMS: atom_id res chain seq x y z
N MET A 1 -6.70 -12.64 -0.47
CA MET A 1 -6.08 -11.35 -0.87
C MET A 1 -7.19 -10.32 -0.94
N ILE A 2 -6.93 -9.07 -0.60
CA ILE A 2 -7.92 -7.98 -0.75
C ILE A 2 -8.14 -7.67 -2.24
N THR A 3 -9.34 -7.22 -2.61
CA THR A 3 -9.64 -6.73 -3.97
C THR A 3 -9.33 -5.24 -4.11
N ALA A 4 -9.21 -4.76 -5.34
CA ALA A 4 -8.97 -3.33 -5.59
C ALA A 4 -10.16 -2.47 -5.12
N GLU A 5 -11.39 -2.95 -5.28
CA GLU A 5 -12.60 -2.27 -4.81
C GLU A 5 -12.58 -2.13 -3.29
N ARG A 6 -12.33 -3.23 -2.57
CA ARG A 6 -12.26 -3.22 -1.11
C ARG A 6 -11.13 -2.32 -0.62
N LEU A 7 -9.98 -2.33 -1.29
CA LEU A 7 -8.88 -1.43 -0.99
C LEU A 7 -9.28 0.04 -1.15
N ARG A 8 -9.94 0.41 -2.26
CA ARG A 8 -10.38 1.79 -2.54
C ARG A 8 -11.54 2.28 -1.66
N GLN A 9 -12.32 1.37 -1.09
CA GLN A 9 -13.32 1.67 -0.08
C GLN A 9 -12.67 2.07 1.25
N LEU A 10 -11.62 1.36 1.65
CA LEU A 10 -10.98 1.55 2.95
C LEU A 10 -9.90 2.63 2.96
N LEU A 11 -9.18 2.79 1.83
CA LEU A 11 -7.99 3.62 1.74
C LEU A 11 -8.05 4.57 0.53
N THR A 12 -7.45 5.74 0.70
CA THR A 12 -7.08 6.64 -0.39
C THR A 12 -5.58 6.56 -0.61
N TYR A 13 -5.15 6.38 -1.85
CA TYR A 13 -3.76 6.42 -2.26
C TYR A 13 -3.48 7.73 -2.98
N ASP A 14 -2.39 8.39 -2.63
CA ASP A 14 -1.86 9.53 -3.37
C ASP A 14 -0.63 9.08 -4.20
N PRO A 15 -0.74 9.03 -5.54
CA PRO A 15 0.36 8.60 -6.42
C PRO A 15 1.60 9.48 -6.35
N ALA A 16 1.45 10.78 -6.03
CA ALA A 16 2.55 11.75 -6.01
C ALA A 16 3.38 11.66 -4.72
N THR A 17 2.75 11.24 -3.62
CA THR A 17 3.43 11.07 -2.32
C THR A 17 3.70 9.62 -1.97
N GLY A 18 2.97 8.68 -2.57
CA GLY A 18 3.06 7.26 -2.24
C GLY A 18 2.34 6.87 -0.94
N ILE A 19 1.57 7.79 -0.36
CA ILE A 19 0.97 7.64 0.96
C ILE A 19 -0.44 7.09 0.84
N PHE A 20 -0.75 6.09 1.67
CA PHE A 20 -2.11 5.63 1.91
C PHE A 20 -2.69 6.33 3.13
N ARG A 21 -3.95 6.75 3.07
CA ARG A 21 -4.72 7.30 4.20
C ARG A 21 -6.03 6.54 4.39
N TRP A 22 -6.47 6.37 5.64
CA TRP A 22 -7.75 5.73 5.94
C TRP A 22 -8.92 6.63 5.53
N LYS A 23 -9.87 6.07 4.75
CA LYS A 23 -11.08 6.79 4.30
C LYS A 23 -12.18 6.85 5.35
N ALA A 24 -12.20 5.89 6.26
CA ALA A 24 -13.24 5.77 7.28
C ALA A 24 -12.63 5.25 8.57
N ASN A 25 -13.37 5.42 9.67
CA ASN A 25 -13.01 4.83 10.94
C ASN A 25 -13.04 3.32 10.76
N THR A 26 -11.85 2.74 10.81
CA THR A 26 -11.73 1.30 10.87
C THR A 26 -12.20 0.83 12.25
N ASN A 27 -12.58 -0.44 12.39
CA ASN A 27 -12.82 -1.03 13.71
C ASN A 27 -11.56 -1.07 14.60
N SER A 28 -10.41 -0.58 14.11
CA SER A 28 -9.21 -0.42 14.91
C SER A 28 -9.29 0.86 15.74
N ARG A 29 -9.17 0.71 17.06
CA ARG A 29 -9.00 1.83 18.01
C ARG A 29 -7.80 2.74 17.69
N ARG A 30 -6.85 2.27 16.86
CA ARG A 30 -5.59 2.96 16.56
C ARG A 30 -5.56 3.69 15.22
N ALA A 31 -6.51 3.44 14.32
CA ALA A 31 -6.50 4.02 12.98
C ALA A 31 -7.78 4.82 12.73
N LYS A 32 -7.64 6.14 12.75
CA LYS A 32 -8.73 7.08 12.51
C LYS A 32 -8.80 7.45 11.04
N THR A 33 -9.95 7.96 10.64
CA THR A 33 -10.14 8.56 9.32
C THR A 33 -9.09 9.66 9.08
N GLY A 34 -8.44 9.64 7.91
CA GLY A 34 -7.40 10.59 7.53
C GLY A 34 -5.97 10.18 7.92
N ASP A 35 -5.81 9.28 8.89
CA ASP A 35 -4.49 8.84 9.34
C ASP A 35 -3.73 8.12 8.24
N ILE A 36 -2.40 8.30 8.23
CA ILE A 36 -1.50 7.55 7.36
C ILE A 36 -1.62 6.06 7.71
N ALA A 37 -1.92 5.25 6.69
CA ALA A 37 -2.11 3.83 6.87
C ALA A 37 -0.77 3.07 6.96
N GLY A 38 -0.77 2.08 7.86
CA GLY A 38 0.34 1.17 8.05
C GLY A 38 1.48 1.70 8.90
N ASN A 39 2.49 0.86 9.07
CA ASN A 39 3.71 1.16 9.79
C ASN A 39 4.93 0.66 9.02
N ILE A 40 6.08 1.27 9.30
CA ILE A 40 7.38 0.81 8.80
C ILE A 40 7.82 -0.37 9.67
N ASN A 41 8.19 -1.49 9.05
CA ASN A 41 8.76 -2.64 9.77
C ASN A 41 10.25 -2.42 10.07
N SER A 42 10.88 -3.35 10.79
CA SER A 42 12.33 -3.29 11.11
C SER A 42 13.25 -3.26 9.88
N VAL A 43 12.76 -3.63 8.70
CA VAL A 43 13.50 -3.66 7.43
C VAL A 43 13.29 -2.38 6.62
N GLY A 44 12.44 -1.45 7.07
CA GLY A 44 12.14 -0.20 6.35
C GLY A 44 10.97 -0.30 5.36
N HIS A 45 10.28 -1.44 5.26
CA HIS A 45 9.10 -1.59 4.42
C HIS A 45 7.85 -1.10 5.16
N ARG A 46 7.09 -0.21 4.53
CA ARG A 46 5.72 0.07 4.98
C ARG A 46 4.79 -1.08 4.67
N ARG A 47 4.09 -1.54 5.70
CA ARG A 47 3.06 -2.57 5.63
C ARG A 47 1.77 -2.05 6.23
N ILE A 48 0.65 -2.41 5.62
CA ILE A 48 -0.68 -1.99 6.03
C ILE A 48 -1.46 -3.23 6.45
N CYS A 49 -2.03 -3.21 7.65
CA CYS A 49 -2.94 -4.25 8.10
C CYS A 49 -4.35 -3.91 7.64
N ILE A 50 -4.96 -4.78 6.83
CA ILE A 50 -6.34 -4.64 6.36
C ILE A 50 -7.06 -5.97 6.61
N ASP A 51 -8.22 -5.92 7.25
CA ASP A 51 -9.04 -7.08 7.59
C ASP A 51 -8.22 -8.21 8.28
N GLY A 52 -7.33 -7.82 9.20
CA GLY A 52 -6.49 -8.75 9.98
C GLY A 52 -5.26 -9.30 9.27
N ARG A 53 -4.97 -8.87 8.02
CA ARG A 53 -3.82 -9.34 7.24
C ARG A 53 -2.88 -8.20 6.87
N PHE A 54 -1.57 -8.42 6.99
CA PHE A 54 -0.55 -7.46 6.58
C PHE A 54 -0.24 -7.58 5.09
N TYR A 55 -0.25 -6.44 4.41
CA TYR A 55 0.13 -6.30 3.01
C TYR A 55 1.26 -5.28 2.87
N GLN A 56 2.20 -5.51 1.94
CA GLN A 56 3.21 -4.50 1.61
C GLN A 56 2.57 -3.32 0.88
N ALA A 57 2.91 -2.10 1.29
CA ALA A 57 2.37 -0.88 0.69
C ALA A 57 2.64 -0.81 -0.82
N SER A 58 3.83 -1.19 -1.29
CA SER A 58 4.16 -1.19 -2.72
C SER A 58 3.23 -2.06 -3.57
N ARG A 59 2.88 -3.26 -3.08
CA ARG A 59 1.94 -4.15 -3.77
C ARG A 59 0.51 -3.60 -3.74
N LEU A 60 0.13 -2.95 -2.64
CA LEU A 60 -1.15 -2.26 -2.56
C LEU A 60 -1.21 -1.06 -3.51
N CYS A 61 -0.12 -0.30 -3.69
CA CYS A 61 -0.06 0.79 -4.67
C CYS A 61 -0.35 0.26 -6.08
N TRP A 62 0.29 -0.85 -6.44
CA TRP A 62 0.07 -1.50 -7.73
C TRP A 62 -1.38 -1.94 -7.90
N LEU A 63 -1.95 -2.62 -6.90
CA LEU A 63 -3.35 -3.05 -6.92
C LEU A 63 -4.31 -1.85 -7.02
N TYR A 64 -4.02 -0.76 -6.31
CA TYR A 64 -4.84 0.45 -6.31
C TYR A 64 -4.88 1.08 -7.71
N MET A 65 -3.72 1.22 -8.35
CA MET A 65 -3.57 1.88 -9.65
C MET A 65 -4.05 1.01 -10.81
N THR A 66 -3.70 -0.29 -10.81
CA THR A 66 -3.96 -1.18 -11.97
C THR A 66 -5.22 -2.03 -11.82
N GLY A 67 -5.77 -2.16 -10.61
CA GLY A 67 -6.92 -3.03 -10.33
C GLY A 67 -6.58 -4.51 -10.20
N SER A 68 -5.33 -4.93 -10.47
CA SER A 68 -4.90 -6.32 -10.40
C SER A 68 -3.63 -6.49 -9.59
N TRP A 69 -3.44 -7.69 -9.04
CA TRP A 69 -2.21 -8.00 -8.31
C TRP A 69 -1.04 -8.21 -9.28
N PRO A 70 0.19 -7.83 -8.90
CA PRO A 70 1.40 -8.12 -9.69
C PRO A 70 1.78 -9.61 -9.54
N THR A 71 0.99 -10.51 -10.14
CA THR A 71 1.23 -11.95 -10.12
C THR A 71 2.47 -12.31 -10.94
N GLY A 72 3.43 -13.03 -10.36
CA GLY A 72 4.69 -13.38 -11.03
C GLY A 72 5.74 -12.27 -11.02
N PHE A 73 5.44 -11.11 -10.41
CA PHE A 73 6.36 -9.97 -10.35
C PHE A 73 6.53 -9.44 -8.93
N ARG A 74 7.73 -8.94 -8.62
CA ARG A 74 8.00 -8.14 -7.43
C ARG A 74 7.89 -6.66 -7.79
N VAL A 75 7.27 -5.89 -6.91
CA VAL A 75 7.23 -4.43 -7.01
C VAL A 75 8.52 -3.88 -6.39
N ARG A 76 9.41 -3.37 -7.23
CA ARG A 76 10.68 -2.74 -6.83
C ARG A 76 10.51 -1.22 -6.78
N ARG A 77 11.28 -0.58 -5.89
CA ARG A 77 11.42 0.87 -5.82
C ARG A 77 12.68 1.29 -6.56
N ILE A 78 12.57 2.24 -7.48
CA ILE A 78 13.66 2.63 -8.39
C ILE A 78 14.79 3.30 -7.61
N ASN A 79 14.46 4.20 -6.69
CA ASN A 79 15.42 4.93 -5.87
C ASN A 79 16.02 4.13 -4.69
N GLY A 80 15.61 2.87 -4.49
CA GLY A 80 16.06 2.04 -3.38
C GLY A 80 15.51 2.40 -1.99
N ILE A 81 14.73 3.48 -1.86
CA ILE A 81 14.14 3.91 -0.59
C ILE A 81 12.87 3.09 -0.32
N LEU A 82 12.87 2.30 0.74
CA LEU A 82 11.86 1.26 0.98
C LEU A 82 10.48 1.77 1.44
N ASP A 83 10.37 3.02 1.88
CA ASP A 83 9.09 3.68 2.18
C ASP A 83 8.63 4.64 1.07
N ASP A 84 9.44 4.87 0.04
CA ASP A 84 9.03 5.70 -1.09
C ASP A 84 8.17 4.88 -2.05
N ASN A 85 6.86 4.92 -1.82
CA ASN A 85 5.87 4.19 -2.61
C ASN A 85 5.18 5.08 -3.64
N ARG A 86 5.79 6.18 -4.09
CA ARG A 86 5.26 7.01 -5.19
C ARG A 86 5.09 6.18 -6.44
N TRP A 87 4.02 6.42 -7.21
CA TRP A 87 3.72 5.61 -8.40
C TRP A 87 4.86 5.64 -9.42
N THR A 88 5.46 6.81 -9.64
CA THR A 88 6.60 7.02 -10.53
C THR A 88 7.88 6.31 -10.07
N ASN A 89 7.96 5.92 -8.80
CA ASN A 89 9.10 5.22 -8.21
C ASN A 89 8.90 3.69 -8.15
N LEU A 90 7.76 3.17 -8.62
CA LEU A 90 7.47 1.73 -8.60
C LEU A 90 7.67 1.10 -9.98
N ALA A 91 8.31 -0.07 -10.02
CA ALA A 91 8.48 -0.87 -11.23
C ALA A 91 8.27 -2.35 -10.95
N LEU A 92 7.75 -3.09 -11.93
CA LEU A 92 7.69 -4.55 -11.86
C LEU A 92 9.02 -5.17 -12.28
N ARG A 93 9.44 -6.20 -11.53
CA ARG A 93 10.57 -7.07 -11.88
C ARG A 93 10.12 -8.52 -11.78
N PRO A 94 10.58 -9.42 -12.67
CA PRO A 94 10.32 -10.86 -12.55
C PRO A 94 10.72 -11.35 -11.15
N ALA A 95 9.89 -12.22 -10.57
CA ALA A 95 9.99 -12.62 -9.16
C ALA A 95 10.97 -13.76 -8.87
#